data_AF-K1S9F6-F1
#
_entry.id   AF-K1S9F6-F1
#
_cell.length_a   1.000
_cell.length_b   1.000
_cell.length_c   1.000
_cell.angle_alpha   90.00
_cell.angle_beta   90.00
_cell.angle_gamma   90.00
#
_symmetry.space_group_name_H-M   'P 1'
#
loop_
_entity.id
_entity.type
_entity.pdbx_description
1 polymer ?
#
loop_
_entity_poly.entity_id
_entity_poly.type
_entity_poly.pdbx_seq_one_letter_code
_entity_poly.pdbx_strand_id
1 'polypeptide(L)'
;MLIVISTFALDFIHSDRSIFKIVDLDEAWAFLNVAQGETLSNKLVRAGRAMQAGVYFVTQSSGDVSKESLKNNIGLKFAFRSTDINEIKQTLEFFGIDKDDENNQKRLRDLENGQCLLQDLYGRVGVVQIHPVFEELLHAFDTRPPVQRNEVE
;
A
#
# COMPACT_ATOMS: atom_id res chain seq x y z
N MET A 1 -19.08 1.14 12.37
CA MET A 1 -18.76 0.25 11.24
C MET A 1 -17.27 -0.05 11.14
N LEU A 2 -16.40 0.97 11.07
CA LEU A 2 -14.93 0.82 11.04
C LEU A 2 -14.36 -0.11 12.14
N ILE A 3 -14.79 0.05 13.39
CA ILE A 3 -14.36 -0.80 14.52
C ILE A 3 -14.67 -2.29 14.30
N VAL A 4 -15.79 -2.62 13.65
CA VAL A 4 -16.23 -4.02 13.48
C VAL A 4 -15.33 -4.74 12.46
N ILE A 5 -15.06 -4.10 11.32
CA ILE A 5 -14.17 -4.62 10.26
C ILE A 5 -12.76 -4.82 10.83
N SER A 6 -12.33 -3.82 11.58
CA SER A 6 -11.09 -3.81 12.34
C SER A 6 -10.99 -5.03 13.27
N THR A 7 -11.91 -5.18 14.23
CA THR A 7 -11.88 -6.31 15.16
C THR A 7 -11.96 -7.65 14.45
N PHE A 8 -12.79 -7.77 13.40
CA PHE A 8 -12.83 -8.96 12.57
C PHE A 8 -11.48 -9.30 11.95
N ALA A 9 -10.76 -8.33 11.39
CA ALA A 9 -9.43 -8.57 10.82
C ALA A 9 -8.46 -9.12 11.87
N LEU A 10 -8.54 -8.63 13.11
CA LEU A 10 -7.72 -9.14 14.21
C LEU A 10 -8.09 -10.58 14.58
N ASP A 11 -9.38 -10.87 14.76
CA ASP A 11 -9.85 -12.22 15.07
C ASP A 11 -9.54 -13.20 13.92
N PHE A 12 -9.67 -12.73 12.68
CA PHE A 12 -9.37 -13.48 11.47
C PHE A 12 -7.90 -13.92 11.44
N ILE A 13 -6.94 -13.03 11.70
CA ILE A 13 -5.53 -13.44 11.76
C ILE A 13 -5.27 -14.38 12.95
N HIS A 14 -6.01 -14.28 14.05
CA HIS A 14 -5.85 -15.14 15.22
C HIS A 14 -6.51 -16.51 15.13
N SER A 15 -7.37 -16.76 14.13
CA SER A 15 -8.13 -18.00 13.95
C SER A 15 -7.25 -19.27 13.85
N ASP A 16 -6.93 -19.72 12.64
CA ASP A 16 -6.09 -20.90 12.40
C ASP A 16 -4.70 -20.46 11.91
N ARG A 17 -3.66 -20.69 12.72
CA ARG A 17 -2.27 -20.32 12.37
C ARG A 17 -1.62 -21.27 11.35
N SER A 18 -2.24 -22.42 11.04
CA SER A 18 -1.73 -23.33 10.02
C SER A 18 -2.00 -22.83 8.60
N ILE A 19 -2.95 -21.90 8.43
CA ILE A 19 -3.37 -21.34 7.14
C ILE A 19 -2.78 -19.94 6.97
N PHE A 20 -2.12 -19.68 5.83
CA PHE A 20 -1.64 -18.32 5.52
C PHE A 20 -2.83 -17.43 5.17
N LYS A 21 -2.89 -16.26 5.80
CA LYS A 21 -4.00 -15.31 5.66
C LYS A 21 -3.51 -13.97 5.13
N ILE A 22 -4.34 -13.31 4.34
CA ILE A 22 -4.09 -11.97 3.84
C ILE A 22 -5.19 -11.05 4.38
N VAL A 23 -4.78 -9.96 5.03
CA VAL A 23 -5.63 -8.81 5.33
C VAL A 23 -5.17 -7.68 4.43
N ASP A 24 -6.01 -7.29 3.49
CA ASP A 24 -5.74 -6.17 2.60
C ASP A 24 -6.65 -4.99 2.96
N LEU A 25 -6.03 -3.87 3.32
CA LEU A 25 -6.71 -2.64 3.69
C LEU A 25 -6.53 -1.64 2.55
N ASP A 26 -7.49 -1.66 1.64
CA ASP A 26 -7.61 -0.65 0.59
C ASP A 26 -8.16 0.67 1.15
N GLU A 27 -7.72 1.80 0.59
CA GLU A 27 -7.98 3.14 1.10
C GLU A 27 -7.69 3.25 2.61
N ALA A 28 -6.54 2.71 3.04
CA ALA A 28 -6.15 2.58 4.43
C ALA A 28 -6.14 3.91 5.20
N TRP A 29 -6.00 5.05 4.52
CA TRP A 29 -6.07 6.38 5.13
C TRP A 29 -7.34 6.58 5.97
N ALA A 30 -8.47 6.01 5.55
CA ALA A 30 -9.74 6.12 6.28
C ALA A 30 -9.68 5.43 7.66
N PHE A 31 -8.87 4.38 7.79
CA PHE A 31 -8.66 3.66 9.04
C PHE A 31 -7.56 4.31 9.88
N LEU A 32 -6.48 4.79 9.26
CA LEU A 32 -5.29 5.29 9.93
C LEU A 32 -5.45 6.69 10.54
N ASN A 33 -6.42 7.48 10.04
CA ASN A 33 -6.69 8.84 10.50
C ASN A 33 -7.60 8.93 11.74
N VAL A 34 -8.17 7.81 12.21
CA VAL A 34 -8.96 7.75 13.44
C VAL A 34 -8.19 7.00 14.54
N ALA A 35 -8.17 7.53 15.77
CA ALA A 35 -7.34 7.00 16.86
C ALA A 35 -7.53 5.49 17.14
N GLN A 36 -8.77 5.02 17.03
CA GLN A 36 -9.11 3.60 17.23
C GLN A 36 -8.60 2.72 16.07
N GLY A 37 -8.76 3.18 14.83
CA GLY A 37 -8.29 2.45 13.64
C GLY A 37 -6.77 2.41 13.57
N GLU A 38 -6.09 3.48 13.98
CA GLU A 38 -4.64 3.51 14.17
C GLU A 38 -4.18 2.48 15.21
N THR A 39 -4.82 2.47 16.39
CA THR A 39 -4.48 1.53 17.47
C THR A 39 -4.58 0.09 16.99
N LEU A 40 -5.61 -0.22 16.20
CA LEU A 40 -5.76 -1.57 15.67
C LEU A 40 -4.79 -1.87 14.54
N SER A 41 -4.57 -0.96 13.60
CA SER A 41 -3.61 -1.17 12.50
C SER A 41 -2.22 -1.50 13.05
N ASN A 42 -1.83 -0.83 14.13
CA ASN A 42 -0.62 -1.13 14.89
C ASN A 42 -0.62 -2.52 15.55
N LYS A 43 -1.77 -3.03 16.00
CA LYS A 43 -1.89 -4.42 16.49
C LYS A 43 -1.79 -5.43 15.33
N LEU A 44 -2.45 -5.16 14.21
CA LEU A 44 -2.42 -6.01 13.01
C LEU A 44 -1.01 -6.18 12.47
N VAL A 45 -0.29 -5.08 12.25
CA VAL A 45 1.07 -5.13 11.67
C VAL A 45 2.06 -5.86 12.59
N ARG A 46 1.90 -5.73 13.91
CA ARG A 46 2.76 -6.41 14.89
C ARG A 46 2.43 -7.90 15.04
N ALA A 47 1.15 -8.25 14.99
CA ALA A 47 0.70 -9.63 15.16
C ALA A 47 0.83 -10.47 13.88
N GLY A 48 0.67 -9.85 12.70
CA GLY A 48 0.54 -10.55 11.42
C GLY A 48 1.59 -11.64 11.20
N ARG A 49 2.88 -11.28 11.29
CA ARG A 49 3.98 -12.24 11.11
C ARG A 49 3.93 -13.42 12.08
N ALA A 50 3.58 -13.17 13.35
CA ALA A 50 3.47 -14.22 14.37
C ALA A 50 2.24 -15.13 14.16
N MET A 51 1.26 -14.67 13.40
CA MET A 51 0.02 -15.39 13.10
C MET A 51 0.00 -16.04 11.71
N GLN A 52 1.13 -16.09 11.00
CA GLN A 52 1.20 -16.53 9.60
C GLN A 52 0.26 -15.71 8.70
N ALA A 53 0.21 -14.39 8.88
CA ALA A 53 -0.63 -13.49 8.11
C ALA A 53 0.17 -12.33 7.48
N GLY A 54 -0.14 -12.03 6.22
CA GLY A 54 0.29 -10.83 5.53
C GLY A 54 -0.73 -9.71 5.70
N VAL A 55 -0.27 -8.52 6.08
CA VAL A 55 -1.11 -7.33 6.22
C VAL A 55 -0.65 -6.30 5.19
N TYR A 56 -1.56 -5.87 4.32
CA TYR A 56 -1.31 -4.94 3.22
C TYR A 56 -2.05 -3.64 3.53
N PHE A 57 -1.35 -2.53 3.33
CA PHE A 57 -1.90 -1.19 3.42
C PHE A 57 -1.77 -0.55 2.05
N VAL A 58 -2.89 -0.27 1.41
CA VAL A 58 -2.94 0.44 0.14
C VAL A 58 -3.50 1.84 0.43
N THR A 59 -2.72 2.85 0.07
CA THR A 59 -3.09 4.25 0.29
C THR A 59 -2.52 5.12 -0.83
N GLN A 60 -3.14 6.29 -1.02
CA GLN A 60 -2.73 7.26 -2.04
C GLN A 60 -1.50 8.05 -1.59
N SER A 61 -1.31 8.26 -0.28
CA SER A 61 -0.16 9.00 0.26
C SER A 61 0.68 8.17 1.22
N SER A 62 1.99 8.18 1.00
CA SER A 62 2.97 7.63 1.96
C SER A 62 2.85 8.26 3.36
N GLY A 63 2.32 9.49 3.44
CA GLY A 63 2.06 10.20 4.69
C GLY A 63 1.16 9.42 5.65
N ASP A 64 0.13 8.75 5.13
CA ASP A 64 -0.85 8.01 5.96
C ASP A 64 -0.20 6.86 6.74
N VAL A 65 0.87 6.28 6.18
CA VAL A 65 1.61 5.14 6.76
C VAL A 65 2.99 5.52 7.33
N SER A 66 3.32 6.81 7.33
CA SER A 66 4.65 7.32 7.72
C SER A 66 4.88 7.39 9.22
N LYS A 67 3.83 7.22 10.04
CA LYS A 67 3.95 7.16 11.51
C LYS A 67 4.96 6.09 11.90
N GLU A 68 5.92 6.44 12.76
CA GLU A 68 7.06 5.59 13.11
C GLU A 68 6.64 4.18 13.61
N SER A 69 5.55 4.13 14.37
CA SER A 69 4.94 2.89 14.87
C SER A 69 4.50 1.93 13.77
N LEU A 70 4.05 2.43 12.62
CA LEU A 70 3.64 1.63 11.47
C LEU A 70 4.80 1.42 10.50
N LYS A 71 5.50 2.51 10.13
CA LYS A 71 6.64 2.52 9.19
C LYS A 71 7.68 1.45 9.53
N ASN A 72 8.01 1.28 10.81
CA ASN A 72 9.04 0.32 11.26
C ASN A 72 8.59 -1.14 11.21
N ASN A 73 7.29 -1.41 11.08
CA ASN A 73 6.74 -2.76 10.99
C ASN A 73 6.37 -3.17 9.55
N ILE A 74 6.56 -2.28 8.58
CA ILE A 74 6.33 -2.57 7.16
C ILE A 74 7.62 -3.19 6.58
N GLY A 75 7.55 -4.49 6.24
CA GLY A 75 8.69 -5.22 5.69
C GLY A 75 8.92 -5.03 4.19
N LEU A 76 7.87 -4.74 3.42
CA LEU A 76 7.94 -4.52 1.97
C LEU A 76 7.20 -3.22 1.63
N LYS A 77 7.77 -2.41 0.75
CA LYS A 77 7.15 -1.14 0.32
C LYS A 77 7.10 -1.08 -1.19
N PHE A 78 5.98 -0.61 -1.69
CA PHE A 78 5.75 -0.35 -3.11
C PHE A 78 5.33 1.11 -3.25
N ALA A 79 5.98 1.84 -4.15
CA ALA A 79 5.55 3.18 -4.52
C ALA A 79 5.48 3.28 -6.02
N PHE A 80 4.29 3.60 -6.51
CA PHE A 80 4.02 3.82 -7.93
C PHE A 80 4.28 5.29 -8.29
N ARG A 81 4.14 5.60 -9.57
CA ARG A 81 4.38 6.94 -10.11
C ARG A 81 3.56 7.99 -9.34
N SER A 82 4.23 9.06 -8.90
CA SER A 82 3.58 10.31 -8.49
C SER A 82 4.16 11.47 -9.30
N THR A 83 3.34 12.48 -9.56
CA THR A 83 3.76 13.72 -10.26
C THR A 83 3.92 14.90 -9.33
N ASP A 84 3.43 14.80 -8.08
CA ASP A 84 3.58 15.85 -7.08
C ASP A 84 4.96 15.73 -6.42
N ILE A 85 5.74 16.80 -6.48
CA ILE A 85 7.09 16.85 -5.91
C ILE A 85 7.10 16.64 -4.39
N ASN A 86 6.08 17.11 -3.67
CA ASN A 86 6.00 16.96 -2.22
C ASN A 86 5.74 15.49 -1.86
N GLU A 87 4.83 14.82 -2.57
CA GLU A 87 4.57 13.39 -2.38
C GLU A 87 5.78 12.53 -2.75
N ILE A 88 6.48 12.88 -3.83
CA ILE A 88 7.72 12.22 -4.23
C ILE A 88 8.74 12.30 -3.09
N LYS A 89 8.97 13.49 -2.55
CA LYS A 89 9.94 13.70 -1.45
C LYS A 89 9.55 12.91 -0.19
N GLN A 90 8.27 12.93 0.19
CA GLN A 90 7.77 12.14 1.32
C GLN A 90 7.95 10.64 1.09
N THR A 91 7.69 10.18 -0.13
CA THR A 91 7.86 8.77 -0.52
C THR A 91 9.33 8.36 -0.44
N LEU A 92 10.26 9.16 -0.97
CA LEU A 92 11.70 8.87 -0.86
C LEU A 92 12.13 8.78 0.61
N GLU A 93 11.70 9.71 1.46
CA GLU A 93 11.97 9.70 2.90
C GLU A 93 11.33 8.49 3.61
N PHE A 94 10.15 8.05 3.16
CA PHE A 94 9.51 6.82 3.65
C PHE A 94 10.32 5.56 3.28
N PHE A 95 10.99 5.57 2.13
CA PHE A 95 11.89 4.52 1.68
C PHE A 95 13.31 4.64 2.27
N GLY A 96 13.62 5.71 2.99
CA GLY A 96 14.96 5.95 3.54
C GLY A 96 15.96 6.39 2.48
N ILE A 97 15.48 6.96 1.38
CA ILE A 97 16.28 7.57 0.31
C ILE A 97 16.35 9.08 0.56
N ASP A 98 17.46 9.70 0.17
CA ASP A 98 17.59 11.15 0.19
C ASP A 98 16.48 11.79 -0.67
N LYS A 99 15.63 12.58 -0.02
CA LYS A 99 14.50 13.24 -0.67
C LYS A 99 14.94 14.41 -1.54
N ASP A 100 16.12 14.96 -1.33
CA ASP A 100 16.63 16.09 -2.09
C ASP A 100 17.50 15.66 -3.30
N ASP A 101 17.77 14.35 -3.44
CA ASP A 101 18.42 13.79 -4.63
C ASP A 101 17.51 13.86 -5.87
N GLU A 102 17.89 14.71 -6.82
CA GLU A 102 17.12 14.96 -8.05
C GLU A 102 16.99 13.71 -8.94
N ASN A 103 17.98 12.82 -8.96
CA ASN A 103 17.94 11.60 -9.76
C ASN A 103 16.89 10.63 -9.23
N ASN A 104 16.81 10.46 -7.91
CA ASN A 104 15.80 9.62 -7.26
C ASN A 104 14.40 10.22 -7.38
N GLN A 105 14.27 11.55 -7.26
CA GLN A 105 13.00 12.24 -7.51
C GLN A 105 12.53 12.01 -8.95
N LYS A 106 13.43 12.17 -9.92
CA LYS A 106 13.15 11.93 -11.33
C LYS A 106 12.79 10.46 -11.57
N ARG A 107 13.51 9.53 -10.95
CA ARG A 107 13.25 8.08 -11.07
C ARG A 107 11.84 7.70 -10.65
N LEU A 108 11.31 8.26 -9.56
CA LEU A 108 9.94 7.99 -9.10
C LEU A 108 8.90 8.67 -10.00
N ARG A 109 9.20 9.88 -10.47
CA ARG A 109 8.33 10.68 -11.35
C ARG A 109 8.15 10.05 -12.74
N ASP A 110 9.22 9.49 -13.27
CA ASP A 110 9.31 8.96 -14.63
C ASP A 110 8.93 7.48 -14.71
N LEU A 111 8.46 6.86 -13.61
CA LEU A 111 7.97 5.47 -13.64
C LEU A 111 6.84 5.30 -14.66
N GLU A 112 6.91 4.23 -15.43
CA GLU A 112 5.88 3.88 -16.40
C GLU A 112 4.75 3.06 -15.75
N ASN A 113 3.67 2.85 -16.50
CA ASN A 113 2.57 2.00 -16.03
C ASN A 113 3.08 0.58 -15.75
N GLY A 114 2.72 0.06 -14.57
CA GLY A 114 3.22 -1.21 -14.09
C GLY A 114 4.62 -1.16 -13.48
N GLN A 115 5.31 -0.01 -13.47
CA GLN A 115 6.56 0.13 -12.72
C GLN A 115 6.31 0.68 -11.32
N CYS A 116 7.10 0.20 -10.36
CA CYS A 116 7.14 0.75 -9.03
C CYS A 116 8.54 0.73 -8.43
N LEU A 117 8.76 1.61 -7.47
CA LEU A 117 9.86 1.53 -6.53
C LEU A 117 9.51 0.47 -5.48
N LEU A 118 10.34 -0.56 -5.38
CA LEU A 118 10.22 -1.64 -4.42
C LEU A 118 11.35 -1.54 -3.39
N GLN A 119 10.99 -1.50 -2.10
CA GLN A 119 11.91 -1.81 -1.01
C GLN A 119 11.67 -3.25 -0.53
N ASP A 120 12.73 -4.06 -0.54
CA ASP A 120 12.67 -5.43 -0.05
C ASP A 120 12.87 -5.55 1.48
N LEU A 121 12.76 -6.77 2.00
CA LEU A 121 12.93 -7.10 3.43
C LEU A 121 14.32 -6.74 4.00
N TYR A 122 15.31 -6.48 3.13
CA TYR A 122 16.67 -6.12 3.50
C TYR A 122 16.93 -4.61 3.34
N GLY A 123 15.89 -3.83 3.01
CA GLY A 123 16.00 -2.38 2.82
C GLY A 123 16.56 -1.97 1.46
N ARG A 124 16.81 -2.91 0.54
CA ARG A 124 17.31 -2.59 -0.81
C ARG A 124 16.18 -2.01 -1.63
N VAL A 125 16.47 -0.92 -2.34
CA VAL A 125 15.46 -0.23 -3.15
C VAL A 125 15.81 -0.29 -4.64
N GLY A 126 14.85 -0.79 -5.44
CA GLY A 126 14.99 -0.93 -6.88
C GLY A 126 13.69 -0.59 -7.61
N VAL A 127 13.78 -0.38 -8.92
CA VAL A 127 12.60 -0.27 -9.77
C VAL A 127 12.30 -1.66 -10.31
N VAL A 128 11.04 -2.05 -10.24
CA VAL A 128 10.56 -3.34 -10.74
C VAL A 128 9.38 -3.13 -11.68
N GLN A 129 9.28 -4.00 -12.68
CA GLN A 129 8.12 -4.08 -13.56
C GLN A 129 7.16 -5.14 -13.02
N ILE A 130 5.94 -4.72 -12.73
CA ILE A 130 4.80 -5.58 -12.46
C ILE A 130 4.11 -5.84 -13.80
N HIS A 131 4.05 -7.11 -14.17
CA HIS A 131 3.37 -7.57 -15.37
C HIS A 131 2.28 -8.56 -14.97
N PRO A 132 1.00 -8.29 -15.25
CA PRO A 132 -0.05 -9.28 -15.06
C PRO A 132 0.18 -10.42 -16.04
N VAL A 133 0.31 -11.66 -15.56
CA VAL A 133 0.55 -12.82 -16.43
C VAL A 133 -0.63 -13.08 -17.38
N PHE A 134 -1.83 -12.71 -16.94
CA PHE A 134 -3.09 -12.92 -17.65
C PHE A 134 -3.78 -11.57 -17.87
N GLU A 135 -4.07 -11.24 -19.13
CA GLU A 135 -4.73 -9.98 -19.53
C GLU A 135 -6.17 -9.90 -19.01
N GLU A 136 -6.82 -11.05 -18.84
CA GLU A 136 -8.17 -11.16 -18.30
C GLU A 136 -8.29 -10.56 -16.89
N LEU A 137 -7.20 -10.57 -16.11
CA LEU A 137 -7.17 -9.91 -14.81
C LEU A 137 -7.26 -8.39 -14.95
N LEU A 138 -6.64 -7.79 -15.97
CA LEU A 138 -6.78 -6.35 -16.21
C LEU A 138 -8.22 -5.98 -16.54
N HIS A 139 -8.91 -6.81 -17.33
CA HIS A 139 -10.32 -6.59 -17.66
C HIS A 139 -11.25 -6.80 -16.46
N ALA A 140 -11.00 -7.85 -15.66
CA ALA A 140 -11.84 -8.18 -14.51
C ALA A 140 -11.78 -7.13 -13.39
N PHE A 141 -10.64 -6.46 -13.25
CA PHE A 141 -10.40 -5.43 -12.21
C PHE A 141 -10.46 -3.99 -12.75
N ASP A 142 -10.94 -3.77 -13.97
CA ASP A 142 -11.17 -2.43 -14.49
C ASP A 142 -12.36 -1.77 -13.78
N THR A 143 -12.07 -0.77 -12.94
CA THR A 143 -13.08 -0.03 -12.16
C THR A 143 -13.55 1.25 -12.84
N ARG A 144 -13.07 1.54 -14.06
CA ARG A 144 -13.49 2.74 -14.80
C ARG A 144 -14.99 2.67 -15.09
N PRO A 145 -15.76 3.72 -14.78
CA PRO A 145 -17.19 3.71 -15.09
C PRO A 145 -17.38 3.60 -16.62
N PRO A 146 -18.44 2.91 -17.08
CA PRO A 146 -18.75 2.85 -18.49
C PRO A 146 -18.92 4.27 -19.05
N VAL A 147 -18.33 4.54 -20.21
CA VAL A 147 -18.47 5.82 -20.89
C VAL A 147 -19.97 6.02 -21.14
N GLN A 148 -20.55 7.10 -20.60
CA GLN A 148 -21.90 7.51 -20.96
C GLN A 148 -21.95 7.67 -22.47
N ARG A 149 -22.66 6.77 -23.15
CA ARG A 149 -23.10 7.06 -24.51
C ARG A 149 -24.08 8.20 -24.36
N ASN A 150 -23.67 9.41 -24.75
CA ASN A 150 -24.63 10.47 -25.02
C ASN A 150 -25.61 9.86 -26.01
N GLU A 151 -26.87 9.69 -25.59
CA GLU A 151 -27.97 9.46 -26.52
C GLU A 151 -27.92 10.64 -27.48
N VAL A 152 -27.54 10.34 -28.72
CA VAL A 152 -27.51 11.33 -29.79
C VAL A 152 -28.95 11.80 -29.98
N GLU A 153 -29.17 13.11 -29.88
CA GLU A 153 -30.43 13.79 -30.24
C GLU A 153 -30.98 13.32 -31.59
#